data_AF-A0A7I7Z0M5-F1
#
_entry.id   AF-A0A7I7Z0M5-F1
#
_cell.length_a   1.000
_cell.length_b   1.000
_cell.length_c   1.000
_cell.angle_alpha   90.00
_cell.angle_beta   90.00
_cell.angle_gamma   90.00
#
_symmetry.space_group_name_H-M   'P 1'
#
loop_
_entity.id
_entity.type
_entity.pdbx_description
1 polymer ?
#
loop_
_entity_poly.entity_id
_entity_poly.type
_entity_poly.pdbx_seq_one_letter_code
_entity_poly.pdbx_strand_id
1 'polypeptide(L)'
;MLTIHDRSFSAVDRSEAGHWEGDLIIGNNHLSAIGTLVERQTRMLRLVHLPRSDADSLHAALVARMKDLPPTLMRSITWDQGTEMARHLATTDKLGAPVYFCDSRSPWQRGTNENTNGLLRDYFPKGVTLISHPPEQLLAVEHELNHRPRMVLQDRCPADLFAALLVSSDPSVLRR
;
A
#
# COMPACT_ATOMS: atom_id res chain seq x y z
N MET A 1 -8.40 -5.43 -17.72
CA MET A 1 -7.69 -5.74 -16.47
C MET A 1 -6.22 -5.91 -16.81
N LEU A 2 -5.32 -5.17 -16.17
CA LEU A 2 -3.87 -5.29 -16.41
C LEU A 2 -3.28 -6.31 -15.44
N THR A 3 -2.47 -7.24 -15.91
CA THR A 3 -1.79 -8.24 -15.09
C THR A 3 -0.40 -7.75 -14.71
N ILE A 4 0.21 -8.39 -13.71
CA ILE A 4 1.59 -8.12 -13.29
C ILE A 4 2.60 -8.24 -14.45
N HIS A 5 2.29 -9.04 -15.49
CA HIS A 5 3.14 -9.26 -16.67
C HIS A 5 3.05 -8.11 -17.69
N ASP A 6 2.04 -7.24 -17.59
CA ASP A 6 1.91 -6.04 -18.43
C ASP A 6 2.78 -4.87 -17.94
N ARG A 7 3.57 -5.09 -16.88
CA ARG A 7 4.55 -4.11 -16.38
C ARG A 7 5.82 -4.14 -17.20
N SER A 8 6.44 -2.97 -17.34
CA SER A 8 7.77 -2.85 -17.93
C SER A 8 8.91 -3.37 -17.05
N PHE A 9 8.62 -3.75 -15.80
CA PHE A 9 9.61 -4.21 -14.81
C PHE A 9 9.08 -5.39 -13.99
N SER A 10 9.99 -6.12 -13.35
CA SER A 10 9.68 -7.35 -12.61
C SER A 10 8.93 -7.10 -11.30
N ALA A 11 8.07 -8.04 -10.92
CA ALA A 11 7.35 -8.02 -9.63
C ALA A 11 8.25 -8.09 -8.38
N VAL A 12 9.55 -8.38 -8.53
CA VAL A 12 10.54 -8.30 -7.44
C VAL A 12 11.43 -7.06 -7.50
N ASP A 13 11.35 -6.27 -8.58
CA ASP A 13 12.13 -5.05 -8.74
C ASP A 13 11.56 -3.92 -7.86
N ARG A 14 12.46 -3.25 -7.14
CA ARG A 14 12.18 -2.23 -6.13
C ARG A 14 13.08 -1.01 -6.31
N SER A 15 13.68 -0.88 -7.50
CA SER A 15 14.63 0.17 -7.83
C SER A 15 13.99 1.54 -8.07
N GLU A 16 12.69 1.57 -8.39
CA GLU A 16 11.94 2.79 -8.70
C GLU A 16 10.88 3.09 -7.63
N ALA A 17 10.80 4.35 -7.22
CA ALA A 17 9.79 4.85 -6.29
C ALA A 17 8.42 5.00 -6.94
N GLY A 18 7.39 4.96 -6.11
CA GLY A 18 6.02 5.32 -6.51
C GLY A 18 5.20 4.15 -7.03
N HIS A 19 5.77 2.95 -7.02
CA HIS A 19 5.02 1.72 -7.20
C HIS A 19 4.56 1.23 -5.83
N TRP A 20 3.27 0.96 -5.68
CA TRP A 20 2.67 0.51 -4.43
C TRP A 20 2.24 -0.95 -4.54
N GLU A 21 2.42 -1.71 -3.47
CA GLU A 21 1.74 -2.98 -3.23
C GLU A 21 0.55 -2.71 -2.32
N GLY A 22 -0.54 -3.43 -2.55
CA GLY A 22 -1.79 -3.27 -1.83
C GLY A 22 -2.35 -4.60 -1.35
N ASP A 23 -3.07 -4.56 -0.23
CA ASP A 23 -3.76 -5.71 0.36
C ASP A 23 -4.88 -5.23 1.30
N LEU A 24 -5.68 -6.17 1.78
CA LEU A 24 -6.61 -5.95 2.88
C LEU A 24 -6.22 -6.76 4.12
N ILE A 25 -6.20 -6.08 5.27
CA ILE A 25 -6.37 -6.72 6.57
C ILE A 25 -7.87 -6.82 6.84
N ILE A 26 -8.41 -8.03 6.77
CA ILE A 26 -9.82 -8.29 7.00
C ILE A 26 -10.11 -8.46 8.50
N GLY A 27 -11.17 -7.81 8.96
CA GLY A 27 -11.72 -7.92 10.31
C GLY A 27 -12.76 -9.04 10.43
N ASN A 28 -13.44 -9.10 11.57
CA ASN A 28 -14.42 -10.14 11.83
C ASN A 28 -15.55 -10.19 10.78
N ASN A 29 -15.97 -11.40 10.42
CA ASN A 29 -17.06 -11.68 9.47
C ASN A 29 -16.95 -11.00 8.09
N HIS A 30 -15.75 -10.56 7.66
CA HIS A 30 -15.56 -9.81 6.42
C HIS A 30 -16.44 -8.53 6.32
N LEU A 31 -16.80 -7.93 7.47
CA LEU A 31 -17.65 -6.74 7.49
C LEU A 31 -16.86 -5.45 7.40
N SER A 32 -15.61 -5.47 7.86
CA SER A 32 -14.71 -4.32 7.89
C SER A 32 -13.31 -4.74 7.46
N ALA A 33 -12.55 -3.80 6.91
CA ALA A 33 -11.16 -4.02 6.53
C ALA A 33 -10.30 -2.80 6.84
N ILE A 34 -8.99 -3.01 6.78
CA ILE A 34 -8.01 -1.93 6.64
C ILE A 34 -7.26 -2.21 5.35
N GLY A 35 -7.30 -1.29 4.41
CA GLY A 35 -6.44 -1.34 3.23
C GLY A 35 -5.00 -1.02 3.63
N THR A 36 -4.05 -1.84 3.18
CA THR A 36 -2.63 -1.65 3.47
C THR A 36 -1.89 -1.39 2.17
N LEU A 37 -1.29 -0.21 2.05
CA LEU A 37 -0.52 0.18 0.87
C LEU A 37 0.93 0.37 1.26
N VAL A 38 1.84 -0.33 0.60
CA VAL A 38 3.28 -0.20 0.88
C VAL A 38 4.05 0.18 -0.38
N GLU A 39 4.77 1.30 -0.30
CA GLU A 39 5.62 1.79 -1.37
C GLU A 39 6.84 0.88 -1.55
N ARG A 40 7.10 0.48 -2.80
CA ARG A 40 7.98 -0.63 -3.13
C ARG A 40 9.47 -0.31 -3.02
N GLN A 41 9.91 0.94 -2.93
CA GLN A 41 11.32 1.29 -2.74
C GLN A 41 11.64 1.60 -1.27
N THR A 42 10.92 2.52 -0.67
CA THR A 42 11.09 3.09 0.67
C THR A 42 10.39 2.30 1.77
N ARG A 43 9.45 1.41 1.41
CA ARG A 43 8.58 0.69 2.36
C ARG A 43 7.63 1.60 3.15
N MET A 44 7.37 2.81 2.66
CA MET A 44 6.39 3.72 3.24
C MET A 44 5.01 3.04 3.26
N LEU A 45 4.44 2.89 4.44
CA LEU A 45 3.11 2.33 4.66
C LEU A 45 2.06 3.47 4.62
N ARG A 46 0.93 3.21 3.98
CA ARG A 46 -0.30 3.97 4.11
C ARG A 46 -1.46 3.05 4.46
N LEU A 47 -2.18 3.35 5.54
CA LEU A 47 -3.38 2.64 5.96
C LEU A 47 -4.64 3.36 5.48
N VAL A 48 -5.62 2.57 5.03
CA VAL A 48 -6.93 3.04 4.56
C VAL A 48 -8.00 2.42 5.44
N HIS A 49 -8.70 3.23 6.22
CA HIS A 49 -9.79 2.73 7.06
C HIS A 49 -11.00 2.37 6.19
N LEU A 50 -11.50 1.14 6.31
CA LEU A 50 -12.67 0.65 5.57
C LEU A 50 -13.69 0.06 6.55
N PRO A 51 -14.61 0.89 7.08
CA PRO A 51 -15.73 0.41 7.91
C PRO A 51 -16.65 -0.58 7.19
N ARG A 52 -16.59 -0.61 5.85
CA ARG A 52 -17.19 -1.61 4.97
C ARG A 52 -16.18 -2.05 3.92
N SER A 53 -16.07 -3.36 3.69
CA SER A 53 -15.14 -3.95 2.72
C SER A 53 -15.82 -4.26 1.38
N ASP A 54 -16.31 -3.22 0.70
CA ASP A 54 -16.87 -3.29 -0.65
C ASP A 54 -16.07 -2.44 -1.64
N ALA A 55 -16.28 -2.67 -2.94
CA ALA A 55 -15.47 -2.05 -3.98
C ALA A 55 -15.64 -0.53 -4.11
N ASP A 56 -16.83 0.01 -3.82
CA ASP A 56 -17.08 1.45 -3.87
C ASP A 56 -16.43 2.14 -2.68
N SER A 57 -16.55 1.54 -1.48
CA SER A 57 -15.90 2.03 -0.26
C SER A 57 -14.36 2.00 -0.39
N LEU A 58 -13.79 0.92 -0.93
CA LEU A 58 -12.34 0.84 -1.17
C LEU A 58 -11.88 1.88 -2.18
N HIS A 59 -12.55 2.00 -3.33
CA HIS A 59 -12.20 2.99 -4.34
C HIS A 59 -12.18 4.41 -3.77
N ALA A 60 -13.26 4.83 -3.09
CA ALA A 60 -13.37 6.18 -2.56
C ALA A 60 -12.28 6.48 -1.51
N ALA A 61 -12.07 5.56 -0.57
CA ALA A 61 -11.10 5.73 0.50
C ALA A 61 -9.64 5.68 -0.03
N LEU A 62 -9.36 4.79 -0.97
CA LEU A 62 -8.06 4.67 -1.64
C LEU A 62 -7.70 5.95 -2.40
N VAL A 63 -8.62 6.47 -3.21
CA VAL A 63 -8.41 7.72 -3.95
C VAL A 63 -8.18 8.88 -2.98
N ALA A 64 -9.02 9.00 -1.94
CA ALA A 64 -8.87 10.04 -0.93
C ALA A 64 -7.52 9.97 -0.20
N ARG A 65 -6.99 8.76 0.04
CA ARG A 65 -5.70 8.55 0.72
C ARG A 65 -4.48 8.85 -0.16
N MET A 66 -4.60 8.64 -1.46
CA MET A 66 -3.46 8.64 -2.38
C MET A 66 -3.40 9.88 -3.29
N LYS A 67 -4.49 10.64 -3.43
CA LYS A 67 -4.61 11.79 -4.35
C LYS A 67 -3.57 12.90 -4.17
N ASP A 68 -3.00 13.05 -2.97
CA ASP A 68 -2.07 14.15 -2.66
C ASP A 68 -0.61 13.79 -2.99
N LEU A 69 -0.36 12.60 -3.54
CA LEU A 69 0.98 12.19 -3.96
C LEU A 69 1.33 12.80 -5.32
N PRO A 70 2.58 13.25 -5.52
CA PRO A 70 3.03 13.65 -6.84
C PRO A 70 3.01 12.43 -7.79
N PRO A 71 2.81 12.64 -9.11
CA PRO A 71 2.76 11.54 -10.07
C PRO A 71 3.99 10.61 -10.04
N THR A 72 5.16 11.16 -9.72
CA THR A 72 6.41 10.39 -9.56
C THR A 72 6.38 9.40 -8.40
N LEU A 73 5.53 9.62 -7.40
CA LEU A 73 5.31 8.75 -6.24
C LEU A 73 3.96 8.03 -6.29
N MET A 74 3.20 8.16 -7.38
CA MET A 74 1.95 7.44 -7.63
C MET A 74 1.97 6.88 -9.06
N ARG A 75 2.91 5.97 -9.33
CA ARG A 75 3.15 5.39 -10.66
C ARG A 75 2.27 4.17 -10.94
N SER A 76 2.05 3.32 -9.94
CA SER A 76 1.16 2.16 -10.10
C SER A 76 0.73 1.58 -8.77
N ILE A 77 -0.34 0.81 -8.77
CA ILE A 77 -0.74 -0.05 -7.66
C ILE A 77 -0.69 -1.51 -8.10
N THR A 78 -0.22 -2.39 -7.22
CA THR A 78 -0.30 -3.86 -7.35
C THR A 78 -1.31 -4.38 -6.36
N TRP A 79 -2.30 -5.14 -6.80
CA TRP A 79 -3.28 -5.77 -5.91
C TRP A 79 -3.46 -7.25 -6.27
N ASP A 80 -4.07 -8.02 -5.37
CA ASP A 80 -4.59 -9.33 -5.76
C ASP A 80 -5.90 -9.20 -6.57
N GLN A 81 -6.40 -10.32 -7.06
CA GLN A 81 -7.64 -10.38 -7.86
C GLN A 81 -8.92 -10.34 -7.01
N GLY A 82 -8.85 -9.75 -5.82
CA GLY A 82 -9.98 -9.59 -4.92
C GLY A 82 -11.10 -8.73 -5.52
N THR A 83 -12.35 -9.11 -5.22
CA THR A 83 -13.55 -8.42 -5.74
C THR A 83 -13.69 -6.98 -5.25
N GLU A 84 -13.05 -6.63 -4.14
CA GLU A 84 -12.97 -5.26 -3.65
C GLU A 84 -12.31 -4.32 -4.67
N MET A 85 -11.50 -4.85 -5.59
CA MET A 85 -10.82 -4.06 -6.61
C MET A 85 -11.61 -4.00 -7.94
N ALA A 86 -12.91 -4.30 -7.92
CA ALA A 86 -13.79 -4.21 -9.08
C ALA A 86 -13.82 -2.81 -9.71
N ARG A 87 -13.56 -1.75 -8.94
CA ARG A 87 -13.49 -0.35 -9.39
C ARG A 87 -12.09 0.10 -9.86
N HIS A 88 -11.16 -0.81 -10.14
CA HIS A 88 -9.78 -0.50 -10.53
C HIS A 88 -9.64 0.48 -11.71
N LEU A 89 -10.54 0.44 -12.70
CA LEU A 89 -10.52 1.39 -13.81
C LEU A 89 -10.81 2.83 -13.35
N ALA A 90 -11.81 3.00 -12.48
CA ALA A 90 -12.11 4.31 -11.88
C ALA A 90 -10.97 4.76 -10.95
N THR A 91 -10.36 3.85 -10.19
CA THR A 91 -9.15 4.14 -9.39
C THR A 91 -8.00 4.62 -10.28
N THR A 92 -7.78 3.94 -11.41
CA THR A 92 -6.74 4.30 -12.38
C THR A 92 -6.97 5.70 -12.95
N ASP A 93 -8.19 6.00 -13.37
CA ASP A 93 -8.58 7.31 -13.88
C ASP A 93 -8.35 8.43 -12.84
N LYS A 94 -8.78 8.21 -11.59
CA LYS A 94 -8.67 9.22 -10.52
C LYS A 94 -7.25 9.46 -10.02
N LEU A 95 -6.41 8.42 -9.99
CA LEU A 95 -5.03 8.54 -9.51
C LEU A 95 -4.01 8.79 -10.63
N GLY A 96 -4.41 8.66 -11.90
CA GLY A 96 -3.49 8.72 -13.04
C GLY A 96 -2.47 7.58 -13.04
N ALA A 97 -2.78 6.46 -12.39
CA ALA A 97 -1.84 5.38 -12.11
C ALA A 97 -2.46 4.01 -12.39
N PRO A 98 -1.88 3.17 -13.26
CA PRO A 98 -2.40 1.84 -13.54
C PRO A 98 -2.45 0.95 -12.29
N VAL A 99 -3.56 0.23 -12.16
CA VAL A 99 -3.71 -0.89 -11.22
C VAL A 99 -3.41 -2.19 -11.96
N TYR A 100 -2.43 -2.95 -11.44
CA TYR A 100 -2.06 -4.26 -11.95
C TYR A 100 -2.44 -5.35 -10.95
N PHE A 101 -2.77 -6.52 -11.48
CA PHE A 101 -3.23 -7.66 -10.70
C PHE A 101 -2.19 -8.78 -10.67
N CYS A 102 -1.92 -9.29 -9.47
CA CYS A 102 -1.07 -10.46 -9.27
C CYS A 102 -1.68 -11.72 -9.88
N ASP A 103 -0.82 -12.69 -10.17
CA ASP A 103 -1.24 -14.04 -10.51
C ASP A 103 -1.92 -14.71 -9.31
N SER A 104 -2.88 -15.58 -9.59
CA SER A 104 -3.52 -16.38 -8.55
C SER A 104 -2.49 -17.25 -7.82
N ARG A 105 -2.58 -17.31 -6.48
CA ARG A 105 -1.67 -18.08 -5.61
C ARG A 105 -0.21 -17.64 -5.68
N SER A 106 0.06 -16.38 -6.03
CA SER A 106 1.42 -15.81 -6.13
C SER A 106 1.69 -14.69 -5.10
N PRO A 107 1.64 -14.96 -3.78
CA PRO A 107 1.80 -13.92 -2.75
C PRO A 107 3.16 -13.23 -2.80
N TRP A 108 4.21 -13.89 -3.29
CA TRP A 108 5.55 -13.31 -3.43
C TRP A 108 5.61 -12.07 -4.35
N GLN A 109 4.63 -11.90 -5.25
CA GLN A 109 4.51 -10.70 -6.09
C GLN A 109 4.12 -9.44 -5.27
N ARG A 110 3.68 -9.64 -4.01
CA ARG A 110 3.39 -8.60 -3.00
C ARG A 110 4.09 -8.88 -1.66
N GLY A 111 5.31 -9.42 -1.71
CA GLY A 111 6.01 -9.89 -0.51
C GLY A 111 6.28 -8.82 0.56
N THR A 112 6.28 -7.52 0.21
CA THR A 112 6.41 -6.46 1.24
C THR A 112 5.11 -6.27 2.02
N ASN A 113 3.97 -6.37 1.34
CA ASN A 113 2.67 -6.31 2.01
C ASN A 113 2.49 -7.47 2.98
N GLU A 114 2.93 -8.69 2.64
CA GLU A 114 2.83 -9.84 3.55
C GLU A 114 3.57 -9.59 4.88
N ASN A 115 4.84 -9.18 4.80
CA ASN A 115 5.62 -8.84 6.00
C ASN A 115 5.00 -7.67 6.78
N THR A 116 4.55 -6.63 6.10
CA THR A 116 3.96 -5.45 6.74
C THR A 116 2.62 -5.77 7.40
N ASN A 117 1.79 -6.62 6.76
CA ASN A 117 0.56 -7.13 7.33
C ASN A 117 0.82 -7.96 8.58
N GLY A 118 1.91 -8.73 8.61
CA GLY A 118 2.39 -9.43 9.81
C GLY A 118 2.60 -8.48 10.99
N LEU A 119 3.36 -7.41 10.80
CA LEU A 119 3.61 -6.38 11.83
C LEU A 119 2.31 -5.68 12.28
N LEU A 120 1.41 -5.42 11.33
CA LEU A 120 0.13 -4.79 11.63
C LEU A 120 -0.80 -5.67 12.47
N ARG A 121 -0.58 -7.00 12.54
CA ARG A 121 -1.38 -7.89 13.39
C ARG A 121 -1.10 -7.71 14.88
N ASP A 122 0.01 -7.11 15.27
CA ASP A 122 0.28 -6.73 16.66
C ASP A 122 -0.69 -5.63 17.14
N TYR A 123 -1.18 -4.80 16.21
CA TYR A 123 -2.11 -3.69 16.47
C TYR A 123 -3.56 -4.04 16.12
N PHE A 124 -3.74 -4.82 15.08
CA PHE A 124 -5.04 -5.21 14.51
C PHE A 124 -5.13 -6.74 14.45
N PRO A 125 -5.37 -7.41 15.60
CA PRO A 125 -5.43 -8.86 15.68
C PRO A 125 -6.44 -9.48 14.71
N LYS A 126 -6.28 -10.77 14.39
CA LYS A 126 -7.27 -11.50 13.59
C LYS A 126 -8.56 -11.70 14.39
N GLY A 127 -9.70 -11.70 13.69
CA GLY A 127 -11.01 -12.05 14.29
C GLY A 127 -11.67 -10.96 15.12
N VAL A 128 -11.08 -9.77 15.24
CA VAL A 128 -11.73 -8.61 15.88
C VAL A 128 -12.43 -7.73 14.85
N THR A 129 -13.43 -6.97 15.28
CA THR A 129 -14.00 -5.92 14.43
C THR A 129 -12.96 -4.82 14.23
N LEU A 130 -12.79 -4.35 13.00
CA LEU A 130 -11.86 -3.25 12.72
C LEU A 130 -12.55 -1.88 12.73
N ILE A 131 -13.88 -1.87 12.80
CA ILE A 131 -14.70 -0.64 12.84
C ILE A 131 -14.37 0.20 14.09
N SER A 132 -14.02 -0.46 15.19
CA SER A 132 -13.68 0.21 16.46
C SER A 132 -12.31 0.88 16.43
N HIS A 133 -11.52 0.71 15.38
CA HIS A 133 -10.24 1.40 15.21
C HIS A 133 -10.46 2.68 14.39
N PRO A 134 -10.50 3.84 15.06
CA PRO A 134 -10.79 5.08 14.34
C PRO A 134 -9.58 5.51 13.49
N PRO A 135 -9.78 6.36 12.47
CA PRO A 135 -8.71 6.77 11.56
C PRO A 135 -7.45 7.30 12.25
N GLU A 136 -7.58 8.00 13.39
CA GLU A 136 -6.46 8.51 14.18
C GLU A 136 -5.59 7.39 14.76
N GLN A 137 -6.18 6.26 15.16
CA GLN A 137 -5.41 5.11 15.63
C GLN A 137 -4.58 4.52 14.48
N LEU A 138 -5.18 4.40 13.29
CA LEU A 138 -4.46 3.92 12.11
C LEU A 138 -3.31 4.87 11.75
N LEU A 139 -3.53 6.19 11.83
CA LEU A 139 -2.47 7.18 11.61
C LEU A 139 -1.34 7.05 12.63
N ALA A 140 -1.64 6.81 13.90
CA ALA A 140 -0.63 6.60 14.93
C ALA A 140 0.21 5.34 14.66
N VAL A 141 -0.43 4.22 14.30
CA VAL A 141 0.25 2.96 13.94
C VAL A 141 1.09 3.14 12.68
N GLU A 142 0.55 3.79 11.65
CA GLU A 142 1.27 4.11 10.42
C GLU A 142 2.52 4.96 10.71
N HIS A 143 2.36 6.03 11.50
CA HIS A 143 3.47 6.89 11.91
C HIS A 143 4.55 6.07 12.62
N GLU A 144 4.17 5.25 13.59
CA GLU A 144 5.12 4.40 14.30
C GLU A 144 5.88 3.46 13.36
N LEU A 145 5.17 2.71 12.50
CA LEU A 145 5.80 1.76 11.56
C LEU A 145 6.66 2.42 10.48
N ASN A 146 6.37 3.67 10.13
CA ASN A 146 7.15 4.44 9.16
C ASN A 146 8.39 5.12 9.78
N HIS A 147 8.43 5.29 11.10
CA HIS A 147 9.59 5.81 11.83
C HIS A 147 10.43 4.71 12.50
N ARG A 148 10.14 3.44 12.20
CA ARG A 148 10.98 2.31 12.61
C ARG A 148 12.08 2.05 11.57
N PRO A 149 13.37 2.06 11.96
CA PRO A 149 14.47 1.60 11.14
C PRO A 149 14.23 0.19 10.59
N ARG A 150 14.57 -0.04 9.31
CA ARG A 150 14.47 -1.38 8.70
C ARG A 150 15.82 -1.83 8.19
N MET A 151 16.22 -3.05 8.54
CA MET A 151 17.47 -3.65 8.06
C MET A 151 17.55 -3.68 6.52
N VAL A 152 16.44 -3.95 5.84
CA VAL A 152 16.35 -3.94 4.36
C VAL A 152 16.60 -2.54 3.76
N LEU A 153 16.48 -1.48 4.56
CA LEU A 153 16.75 -0.09 4.20
C LEU A 153 18.08 0.42 4.78
N GLN A 154 18.93 -0.50 5.26
CA GLN A 154 20.18 -0.21 5.96
C GLN A 154 19.96 0.67 7.19
N ASP A 155 18.97 0.29 8.00
CA ASP A 155 18.57 0.92 9.26
C ASP A 155 18.07 2.37 9.12
N ARG A 156 17.65 2.75 7.91
CA ARG A 156 16.91 4.00 7.68
C ARG A 156 15.41 3.79 7.86
N CYS A 157 14.71 4.85 8.24
CA CYS A 157 13.27 4.84 8.41
C CYS A 157 12.57 5.05 7.05
N PRO A 158 11.47 4.34 6.76
CA PRO A 158 10.64 4.60 5.57
C PRO A 158 10.22 6.06 5.42
N ALA A 159 9.83 6.72 6.51
CA ALA A 159 9.39 8.11 6.52
C ALA A 159 10.48 9.06 5.98
N ASP A 160 11.72 8.90 6.44
CA ASP A 160 12.84 9.77 6.04
C ASP A 160 13.16 9.62 4.55
N LEU A 161 13.18 8.38 4.05
CA LEU A 161 13.44 8.10 2.64
C LEU A 161 12.31 8.63 1.76
N PHE A 162 11.06 8.42 2.16
CA PHE A 162 9.92 8.91 1.41
C PHE A 162 9.84 10.44 1.43
N ALA A 163 10.16 11.08 2.55
CA ALA A 163 10.25 12.53 2.66
C ALA A 163 11.34 13.11 1.75
N ALA A 164 12.51 12.47 1.65
CA ALA A 164 13.56 12.88 0.72
C ALA A 164 13.07 12.87 -0.74
N LEU A 165 12.28 11.85 -1.13
CA LEU A 165 11.69 11.76 -2.46
C LEU A 165 10.55 12.77 -2.72
N LEU A 166 9.87 13.23 -1.67
CA LEU A 166 8.87 14.30 -1.80
C LEU A 166 9.53 15.66 -2.08
N VAL A 167 10.74 15.88 -1.55
CA VAL A 167 11.51 17.11 -1.76
C VAL A 167 12.28 17.07 -3.09
N SER A 168 12.76 15.89 -3.50
CA SER A 168 13.52 15.70 -4.74
C SER A 168 13.05 14.47 -5.49
N SER A 169 12.63 14.68 -6.74
CA SER A 169 12.24 13.60 -7.66
C SER A 169 13.43 12.73 -8.12
N ASP A 170 14.67 13.10 -7.80
CA ASP A 170 15.87 12.39 -8.21
C ASP A 170 16.12 11.18 -7.30
N PRO A 171 16.04 9.93 -7.79
CA PRO A 171 16.31 8.73 -6.99
C PRO A 171 17.74 8.69 -6.41
N SER A 172 18.67 9.50 -6.94
CA SER A 172 20.02 9.65 -6.40
C SER A 172 20.01 10.10 -4.94
N VAL A 173 18.97 10.81 -4.47
CA VAL A 173 18.85 11.25 -3.07
C VAL A 173 18.73 10.10 -2.08
N LEU A 174 18.42 8.89 -2.55
CA LEU A 174 18.39 7.69 -1.72
C LEU A 174 19.73 6.96 -1.67
N ARG A 175 20.66 7.31 -2.56
CA ARG A 175 22.03 6.77 -2.57
C ARG A 175 22.80 7.37 -1.40
N ARG A 176 23.67 6.56 -0.81
CA ARG A 176 24.67 7.03 0.15
C ARG A 176 25.76 7.80 -0.58
#